data_AF-A0AAU0F1S7-F1
#
_entry.id   AF-A0AAU0F1S7-F1
#
_cell.length_a   1.000
_cell.length_b   1.000
_cell.length_c   1.000
_cell.angle_alpha   90.00
_cell.angle_beta   90.00
_cell.angle_gamma   90.00
#
_symmetry.space_group_name_H-M   'P 1'
#
loop_
_entity.id
_entity.type
_entity.pdbx_description
1 polymer ?
#
loop_
_entity_poly.entity_id
_entity_poly.type
_entity_poly.pdbx_seq_one_letter_code
_entity_poly.pdbx_strand_id
1 'polypeptide(L)' 'MTKNFEDFPVYQKSMDLVEKVFEFLNQLDFKTEFEFVNQLKRAVISITNNIAEGSEYNNNRQFIRFLR' A
#
# COMPACT_ATOMS: atom_id res chain seq x y z
N MET A 1 3.33 -1.28 -25.41
CA MET A 1 3.31 -0.40 -24.22
C MET A 1 3.24 -1.28 -23.01
N THR A 2 4.23 -1.20 -22.12
CA THR A 2 4.18 -1.85 -20.81
C THR A 2 2.92 -1.38 -20.11
N LYS A 3 2.13 -2.28 -19.50
CA LYS A 3 0.97 -1.86 -18.70
C LYS A 3 1.46 -0.98 -17.56
N ASN A 4 0.77 0.14 -17.34
CA ASN A 4 0.98 0.99 -16.17
C ASN A 4 0.59 0.21 -14.91
N PHE A 5 1.25 0.45 -13.77
CA PHE A 5 0.99 -0.31 -12.54
C PHE A 5 -0.40 -0.05 -11.97
N GLU A 6 -0.97 1.10 -12.31
CA GLU A 6 -2.33 1.51 -11.99
C GLU A 6 -3.37 0.55 -12.56
N ASP A 7 -3.04 -0.15 -13.66
CA ASP A 7 -3.89 -1.18 -14.27
C ASP A 7 -3.77 -2.55 -13.57
N PHE A 8 -2.89 -2.69 -12.57
CA PHE A 8 -2.73 -3.96 -11.88
C PHE A 8 -3.90 -4.19 -10.91
N PRO A 9 -4.59 -5.35 -10.98
CA PRO A 9 -5.68 -5.64 -10.05
C PRO A 9 -5.27 -5.59 -8.58
N VAL A 10 -4.00 -5.92 -8.28
CA VAL A 10 -3.46 -5.83 -6.91
C VAL A 10 -3.25 -4.38 -6.47
N TYR A 11 -2.88 -3.48 -7.37
CA TYR A 11 -2.77 -2.05 -7.07
C TYR A 11 -4.14 -1.46 -6.77
N GLN A 12 -5.14 -1.74 -7.61
CA GLN A 12 -6.52 -1.28 -7.38
C GLN A 12 -7.07 -1.77 -6.04
N LYS A 13 -6.89 -3.06 -5.71
CA LYS A 13 -7.26 -3.61 -4.39
C LYS A 13 -6.51 -2.95 -3.23
N SER A 14 -5.26 -2.55 -3.44
CA SER A 14 -4.50 -1.83 -2.41
C SER A 14 -5.02 -0.42 -2.19
N MET A 15 -5.49 0.27 -3.23
CA MET A 15 -6.16 1.56 -3.11
C MET A 15 -7.49 1.42 -2.35
N ASP A 16 -8.31 0.41 -2.67
CA ASP A 16 -9.53 0.10 -1.90
C ASP A 16 -9.23 -0.13 -0.41
N LEU A 17 -8.08 -0.76 -0.10
CA LEU A 17 -7.65 -0.99 1.27
C LEU A 17 -7.24 0.32 1.97
N VAL A 18 -6.55 1.22 1.27
CA VAL A 18 -6.20 2.56 1.79
C VAL A 18 -7.49 3.30 2.18
N GLU A 19 -8.48 3.35 1.29
CA GLU A 19 -9.76 4.03 1.57
C GLU A 19 -10.43 3.46 2.82
N LYS A 20 -10.60 2.13 2.89
CA LYS A 20 -11.23 1.46 4.03
C LYS A 20 -10.50 1.68 5.35
N VAL A 21 -9.17 1.69 5.33
CA VAL A 21 -8.37 1.95 6.54
C VAL A 21 -8.55 3.40 6.98
N PHE A 22 -8.57 4.36 6.06
CA PHE A 22 -8.77 5.76 6.42
C PHE A 22 -10.19 6.01 6.94
N GLU A 23 -11.21 5.41 6.34
CA GLU A 23 -12.58 5.45 6.85
C GLU A 23 -12.69 4.85 8.25
N PHE A 24 -12.10 3.67 8.48
CA PHE A 24 -12.07 3.01 9.79
C PHE A 24 -11.39 3.87 10.85
N LEU A 25 -10.24 4.48 10.50
CA LEU A 25 -9.50 5.38 11.39
C LEU A 25 -10.24 6.68 11.70
N ASN A 26 -11.15 7.13 10.84
CA ASN A 26 -11.98 8.32 11.05
C ASN A 26 -13.27 8.03 11.86
N GLN A 27 -13.77 6.79 11.83
CA GLN A 27 -14.98 6.38 12.56
C GLN A 27 -14.72 6.14 14.05
N LEU A 28 -13.51 5.71 14.39
CA LEU A 28 -13.11 5.49 15.76
C LEU A 28 -12.58 6.77 16.38
N ASP A 29 -12.94 7.02 17.63
CA ASP A 29 -12.50 8.20 18.38
C ASP A 29 -11.05 8.01 18.87
N PHE A 30 -10.11 7.79 17.93
CA PHE A 30 -8.67 7.63 18.17
C PHE A 30 -8.00 8.96 18.57
N LYS A 31 -8.68 9.76 19.38
CA LYS A 31 -8.26 11.10 19.83
C LYS A 31 -6.98 11.07 20.65
N THR A 32 -6.56 9.90 21.15
CA THR A 32 -5.36 9.74 21.98
C THR A 32 -4.30 8.83 21.36
N GLU A 33 -4.65 8.03 20.36
CA GLU A 33 -3.81 6.99 19.77
C GLU A 33 -3.12 7.46 18.47
N PHE A 34 -2.61 8.70 18.46
CA PHE A 34 -2.03 9.33 17.27
C PHE A 34 -0.93 8.49 16.60
N GLU A 35 -0.06 7.84 17.38
CA GLU A 35 1.01 7.03 16.84
C GLU A 35 0.49 5.75 16.16
N PHE A 36 -0.54 5.12 16.73
CA PHE A 36 -1.18 3.95 16.13
C PHE A 36 -1.85 4.31 14.79
N VAL A 37 -2.60 5.42 14.76
CA VAL A 37 -3.21 5.95 13.54
C VAL A 37 -2.14 6.21 12.47
N ASN A 38 -1.03 6.84 12.85
CA ASN A 38 0.05 7.14 11.92
C ASN A 38 0.76 5.86 11.42
N GLN A 39 0.97 4.86 12.27
CA GLN A 39 1.55 3.58 11.87
C GLN A 39 0.67 2.87 10.85
N LEU A 40 -0.65 2.81 11.07
CA LEU A 40 -1.58 2.20 10.13
C LEU A 40 -1.63 2.94 8.79
N LYS A 41 -1.70 4.28 8.80
CA LYS A 41 -1.67 5.10 7.58
C LYS A 41 -0.38 4.85 6.77
N ARG A 42 0.77 4.86 7.43
CA ARG A 42 2.06 4.60 6.77
C ARG A 42 2.15 3.18 6.22
N ALA A 43 1.67 2.19 6.98
CA ALA A 43 1.69 0.80 6.56
C ALA A 43 0.84 0.57 5.30
N VAL A 44 -0.39 1.09 5.25
CA VAL A 44 -1.28 0.88 4.10
C VAL A 44 -0.78 1.61 2.84
N ILE A 45 -0.25 2.83 2.98
CA ILE A 45 0.38 3.58 1.87
C ILE A 45 1.66 2.89 1.38
N SER A 46 2.41 2.23 2.26
CA SER A 46 3.60 1.49 1.86
C SER A 46 3.28 0.38 0.85
N ILE A 47 2.10 -0.25 0.95
CA ILE A 47 1.68 -1.31 0.02
C ILE A 47 1.55 -0.76 -1.41
N THR A 48 0.86 0.37 -1.59
CA THR A 48 0.69 1.00 -2.92
C THR A 48 2.04 1.43 -3.49
N ASN A 49 2.91 2.00 -2.64
CA ASN A 49 4.24 2.45 -3.04
C ASN A 49 5.13 1.29 -3.47
N ASN A 50 5.13 0.16 -2.74
CA ASN A 50 5.92 -1.01 -3.11
C ASN A 50 5.46 -1.64 -4.42
N ILE A 51 4.16 -1.58 -4.74
CA ILE A 51 3.63 -2.06 -6.03
C ILE A 51 4.08 -1.15 -7.17
N ALA A 52 3.98 0.17 -6.98
CA ALA A 52 4.43 1.16 -7.97
C ALA A 52 5.95 1.05 -8.21
N GLU A 53 6.74 1.08 -7.14
CA GLU A 53 8.20 0.92 -7.19
C GLU A 53 8.59 -0.43 -7.84
N GLY A 54 7.96 -1.52 -7.42
CA GLY A 54 8.20 -2.86 -7.99
C GLY A 54 7.85 -2.98 -9.47
N SER A 55 6.93 -2.16 -9.98
CA SER A 55 6.55 -2.14 -11.40
C SER A 55 7.60 -1.50 -12.31
N GLU A 56 8.39 -0.57 -11.77
CA GLU A 56 9.49 0.09 -12.49
C GLU A 56 10.73 -0.82 -12.58
N TYR A 57 10.86 -1.77 -11.65
CA TYR A 57 11.91 -2.77 -11.65
C TYR A 57 11.61 -3.92 -12.61
N ASN A 58 12.04 -3.76 -13.87
CA ASN A 58 12.06 -4.78 -14.93
C ASN A 58 12.86 -6.07 -14.62
N ASN A 59 13.29 -6.30 -13.37
CA ASN A 59 14.03 -7.50 -12.96
C ASN A 59 13.57 -8.02 -11.59
N ASN A 60 12.69 -9.01 -11.67
CA ASN A 60 12.07 -9.79 -10.58
C ASN A 60 13.06 -10.46 -9.59
N ARG A 61 14.39 -10.41 -9.83
CA ARG A 61 15.38 -11.13 -9.01
C ARG A 61 15.59 -10.55 -7.61
N GLN A 62 15.47 -9.24 -7.41
CA GLN A 62 15.62 -8.66 -6.06
C GLN A 62 14.38 -8.91 -5.20
N PHE A 63 13.18 -8.79 -5.79
CA PHE A 63 11.90 -9.07 -5.11
C PHE A 63 11.80 -10.53 -4.65
N ILE A 64 12.18 -11.49 -5.50
CA ILE A 64 12.24 -12.93 -5.12
C ILE A 64 13.23 -13.18 -3.97
N ARG A 65 14.30 -12.37 -3.84
CA ARG A 65 15.28 -12.52 -2.75
C ARG A 65 14.74 -12.00 -1.42
N PHE A 66 13.86 -11.01 -1.43
CA PHE A 66 13.20 -10.48 -0.23
C PHE A 66 12.04 -11.35 0.27
N LEU A 67 11.46 -12.20 -0.58
CA LEU A 67 10.37 -13.11 -0.22
C LEU A 67 10.83 -14.51 0.23
N ARG A 68 12.13 -14.73 0.40
CA ARG A 68 12.70 -15.97 0.96
C ARG A 68 12.85 -15.90 2.47
#